data_AF-A0A358A2V6-F1
#
_entry.id   AF-A0A358A2V6-F1
#
_cell.length_a   1.000
_cell.length_b   1.000
_cell.length_c   1.000
_cell.angle_alpha   90.00
_cell.angle_beta   90.00
_cell.angle_gamma   90.00
#
_symmetry.space_group_name_H-M   'P 1'
#
loop_
_entity.id
_entity.type
_entity.pdbx_description
1 polymer ?
#
loop_
_entity_poly.entity_id
_entity_poly.type
_entity_poly.pdbx_seq_one_letter_code
_entity_poly.pdbx_strand_id
1 'polypeptide(L)'
;PFPFLPRQLTLIGSFSIGLPGFFLALAPNESLVRPGFLERVLRFSLPAGAVAGAVTYGLYEWVRRLDDISLAEARTAATMTLLAIGLTILILVSRPLKPWKLGLAAAMGASYALVMAIPFGRTYFELDLPTATAWYGVAAASFIGSIGVWAASRLFGPEATNRA
;
A
#
# COMPACT_ATOMS: atom_id res chain seq x y z
N PRO A 1 0.29 14.39 15.96
CA PRO A 1 -0.88 14.52 15.05
C PRO A 1 -1.00 13.28 14.17
N PHE A 2 -2.22 12.90 13.76
CA PHE A 2 -2.42 11.69 12.96
C PHE A 2 -1.87 11.88 11.51
N PRO A 3 -1.14 10.89 10.95
CA PRO A 3 -0.39 11.02 9.69
C PRO A 3 -1.27 11.04 8.43
N PHE A 4 -2.58 10.84 8.56
CA PHE A 4 -3.51 10.84 7.44
C PHE A 4 -4.72 11.72 7.73
N LEU A 5 -5.37 12.19 6.66
CA LEU A 5 -6.72 12.73 6.73
C LEU A 5 -7.73 11.64 6.37
N PRO A 6 -8.99 11.70 6.88
CA PRO A 6 -10.03 10.74 6.52
C PRO A 6 -10.22 10.59 5.00
N ARG A 7 -10.16 11.71 4.25
CA ARG A 7 -10.20 11.73 2.78
C ARG A 7 -9.04 10.95 2.13
N GLN A 8 -7.84 11.04 2.68
CA GLN A 8 -6.67 10.31 2.18
C GLN A 8 -6.80 8.80 2.46
N LEU A 9 -7.35 8.43 3.62
CA LEU A 9 -7.66 7.03 3.92
C LEU A 9 -8.73 6.47 2.97
N THR A 10 -9.73 7.25 2.59
CA THR A 10 -10.71 6.85 1.58
C THR A 10 -10.03 6.54 0.24
N LEU A 11 -9.07 7.36 -0.19
CA LEU A 11 -8.30 7.13 -1.42
C LEU A 11 -7.51 5.80 -1.34
N ILE A 12 -6.75 5.62 -0.25
CA ILE A 12 -5.95 4.42 -0.01
C ILE A 12 -6.86 3.19 0.04
N GLY A 13 -7.94 3.25 0.83
CA GLY A 13 -8.89 2.16 0.98
C GLY A 13 -9.56 1.79 -0.33
N SER A 14 -9.97 2.76 -1.14
CA SER A 14 -10.65 2.51 -2.41
C SER A 14 -9.73 1.83 -3.43
N PHE A 15 -8.50 2.32 -3.61
CA PHE A 15 -7.60 1.84 -4.66
C PHE A 15 -6.66 0.72 -4.22
N SER A 16 -6.41 0.53 -2.93
CA SER A 16 -5.53 -0.55 -2.45
C SER A 16 -6.29 -1.74 -1.86
N ILE A 17 -7.56 -1.56 -1.47
CA ILE A 17 -8.34 -2.60 -0.76
C ILE A 17 -9.66 -2.87 -1.48
N GLY A 18 -10.50 -1.84 -1.66
CA GLY A 18 -11.88 -1.95 -2.12
C GLY A 18 -12.03 -2.45 -3.55
N LEU A 19 -11.66 -1.62 -4.54
CA LEU A 19 -11.77 -1.99 -5.95
C LEU A 19 -11.04 -3.30 -6.26
N PRO A 20 -9.78 -3.48 -5.84
CA PRO A 20 -9.08 -4.71 -6.13
C PRO A 20 -9.74 -5.93 -5.48
N GLY A 21 -10.15 -5.82 -4.22
CA GLY A 21 -10.86 -6.90 -3.52
C GLY A 21 -12.14 -7.32 -4.24
N PHE A 22 -12.91 -6.36 -4.76
CA PHE A 22 -14.10 -6.63 -5.56
C PHE A 22 -13.79 -7.43 -6.82
N PHE A 23 -12.85 -6.98 -7.65
CA PHE A 23 -12.49 -7.69 -8.88
C PHE A 23 -11.82 -9.04 -8.62
N LEU A 24 -11.00 -9.14 -7.57
CA LEU A 24 -10.39 -10.40 -7.15
C LEU A 24 -11.43 -11.39 -6.63
N ALA A 25 -12.50 -10.93 -5.99
CA ALA A 25 -13.59 -11.80 -5.52
C ALA A 25 -14.44 -12.38 -6.67
N LEU A 26 -14.51 -11.69 -7.82
CA LEU A 26 -15.16 -12.20 -9.04
C LEU A 26 -14.29 -13.21 -9.80
N ALA A 27 -13.01 -13.34 -9.43
CA ALA A 27 -12.13 -14.29 -10.09
C ALA A 27 -12.57 -15.74 -9.81
N PRO A 28 -12.55 -16.62 -10.83
CA PRO A 28 -12.83 -18.04 -10.62
C PRO A 28 -11.88 -18.62 -9.57
N ASN A 29 -12.46 -19.26 -8.54
CA ASN A 29 -11.70 -19.95 -7.51
C ASN A 29 -12.16 -21.41 -7.39
N GLU A 30 -11.31 -22.33 -7.85
CA GLU A 30 -11.57 -23.78 -7.81
C GLU A 30 -10.93 -24.45 -6.57
N SER A 31 -10.42 -23.65 -5.63
CA SER A 31 -9.78 -24.19 -4.41
C SER A 31 -10.82 -24.75 -3.44
N LEU A 32 -10.61 -25.98 -2.98
CA LEU A 32 -11.38 -26.56 -1.88
C LEU A 32 -11.23 -25.73 -0.59
N VAL A 33 -12.31 -25.59 0.18
CA VAL A 33 -12.31 -24.90 1.47
C VAL A 33 -11.43 -25.67 2.46
N ARG A 34 -10.30 -25.07 2.85
CA ARG A 34 -9.38 -25.64 3.84
C ARG A 34 -9.58 -24.94 5.19
N PRO A 35 -9.62 -25.68 6.31
CA PRO A 35 -9.66 -25.07 7.65
C PRO A 35 -8.42 -24.17 7.87
N GLY A 36 -8.49 -23.30 8.89
CA GLY A 36 -7.41 -22.36 9.22
C GLY A 36 -7.31 -21.14 8.30
N PHE A 37 -8.41 -20.70 7.68
CA PHE A 37 -8.42 -19.49 6.84
C PHE A 37 -7.96 -18.25 7.62
N LEU A 38 -8.54 -17.99 8.80
CA LEU A 38 -8.19 -16.82 9.60
C LEU A 38 -6.72 -16.82 10.02
N GLU A 39 -6.18 -17.95 10.48
CA GLU A 39 -4.77 -18.06 10.86
C GLU A 39 -3.85 -17.75 9.68
N ARG A 40 -4.12 -18.32 8.50
CA ARG A 40 -3.33 -18.03 7.28
C ARG A 40 -3.39 -16.56 6.90
N VAL A 41 -4.57 -15.94 7.00
CA VAL A 41 -4.75 -14.52 6.68
C VAL A 41 -3.98 -13.66 7.68
N LEU A 42 -4.14 -13.89 8.98
CA LEU A 42 -3.48 -13.12 10.04
C LEU A 42 -1.96 -13.27 10.02
N ARG A 43 -1.44 -14.48 9.77
CA ARG A 43 0.01 -14.73 9.63
C ARG A 43 0.66 -13.87 8.56
N PHE A 44 -0.05 -13.53 7.50
CA PHE A 44 0.44 -12.62 6.46
C PHE A 44 0.09 -11.16 6.74
N SER A 45 -1.17 -10.86 7.10
CA SER A 45 -1.67 -9.49 7.20
C SER A 45 -1.09 -8.72 8.38
N LEU A 46 -0.84 -9.37 9.52
CA LEU A 46 -0.25 -8.72 10.69
C LEU A 46 1.19 -8.24 10.43
N PRO A 47 2.14 -9.09 10.00
CA PRO A 47 3.50 -8.62 9.74
C PRO A 47 3.55 -7.65 8.54
N ALA A 48 2.80 -7.90 7.47
CA ALA A 48 2.77 -6.98 6.33
C ALA A 48 2.20 -5.61 6.72
N GLY A 49 1.11 -5.57 7.49
CA GLY A 49 0.51 -4.36 8.02
C GLY A 49 1.42 -3.62 9.00
N ALA A 50 2.12 -4.35 9.86
CA ALA A 50 3.10 -3.77 10.79
C ALA A 50 4.27 -3.10 10.04
N VAL A 51 4.82 -3.75 9.01
CA VAL A 51 5.87 -3.16 8.15
C VAL A 51 5.34 -1.92 7.44
N ALA A 52 4.17 -2.01 6.80
CA ALA A 52 3.56 -0.89 6.09
C ALA A 52 3.34 0.30 7.03
N GLY A 53 2.74 0.06 8.20
CA GLY A 53 2.48 1.08 9.20
C GLY A 53 3.76 1.70 9.75
N ALA A 54 4.76 0.89 10.13
CA ALA A 54 6.01 1.38 10.69
C ALA A 54 6.82 2.21 9.69
N VAL A 55 6.91 1.76 8.43
CA VAL A 55 7.64 2.47 7.38
C VAL A 55 6.95 3.77 7.02
N THR A 56 5.62 3.75 6.85
CA THR A 56 4.87 4.98 6.55
C THR A 56 4.91 5.98 7.69
N TYR A 57 4.74 5.52 8.94
CA TYR A 57 4.80 6.40 10.11
C TYR A 57 6.22 6.95 10.32
N GLY A 58 7.25 6.12 10.13
CA GLY A 58 8.64 6.55 10.20
C GLY A 58 8.97 7.63 9.16
N LEU A 59 8.52 7.46 7.91
CA LEU A 59 8.66 8.50 6.91
C LEU A 59 7.91 9.78 7.30
N TYR A 60 6.66 9.65 7.75
CA TYR A 60 5.86 10.80 8.18
C TYR A 60 6.59 11.63 9.26
N GLU A 61 7.10 10.97 10.29
CA GLU A 61 7.85 11.63 11.37
C GLU A 61 9.15 12.25 10.87
N TRP A 62 9.85 11.60 9.93
CA TRP A 62 11.07 12.13 9.34
C TRP A 62 10.78 13.38 8.49
N VAL A 63 9.83 13.31 7.57
CA VAL A 63 9.44 14.43 6.68
C VAL A 63 8.93 15.62 7.50
N ARG A 64 8.15 15.36 8.55
CA ARG A 64 7.63 16.39 9.46
C ARG A 64 8.74 17.16 10.19
N ARG A 65 9.91 16.57 10.40
CA ARG A 65 11.05 17.19 11.10
C ARG A 65 12.00 17.93 10.17
N LEU A 66 11.75 17.89 8.87
CA LEU A 66 12.52 18.70 7.92
C LEU A 66 12.09 20.17 8.04
N ASP A 67 13.07 21.06 7.92
CA ASP A 67 12.83 22.50 7.87
C ASP A 67 11.99 22.86 6.63
N ASP A 68 11.14 23.89 6.75
CA ASP A 68 10.27 24.41 5.70
C ASP A 68 9.25 23.41 5.09
N ILE A 69 8.92 22.31 5.79
CA ILE A 69 7.88 21.38 5.36
C ILE A 69 6.57 21.56 6.11
N SER A 70 5.48 21.65 5.35
CA SER A 70 4.13 21.72 5.90
C SER A 70 3.63 20.34 6.40
N LEU A 71 2.70 20.37 7.36
CA LEU A 71 2.04 19.15 7.83
C LEU A 71 1.28 18.43 6.70
N ALA A 72 0.77 19.18 5.72
CA ALA A 72 0.03 18.63 4.60
C ALA A 72 0.96 17.83 3.66
N GLU A 73 2.15 18.34 3.36
CA GLU A 73 3.17 17.60 2.58
C GLU A 73 3.60 16.31 3.28
N ALA A 74 3.81 16.34 4.60
CA ALA A 74 4.14 15.14 5.37
C ALA A 74 3.03 14.07 5.27
N ARG A 75 1.76 14.48 5.29
CA ARG A 75 0.60 13.59 5.11
C ARG A 75 0.49 13.06 3.68
N THR A 76 0.80 13.87 2.67
CA THR A 76 0.89 13.41 1.28
C THR A 76 1.98 12.35 1.12
N ALA A 77 3.18 12.61 1.67
CA ALA A 77 4.29 11.66 1.65
C ALA A 77 3.93 10.32 2.32
N ALA A 78 3.25 10.38 3.46
CA ALA A 78 2.74 9.20 4.14
C ALA A 78 1.72 8.43 3.27
N THR A 79 0.77 9.15 2.67
CA THR A 79 -0.28 8.60 1.80
C THR A 79 0.30 7.89 0.58
N MET A 80 1.25 8.53 -0.10
CA MET A 80 1.99 7.97 -1.24
C MET A 80 2.68 6.66 -0.87
N THR A 81 3.39 6.67 0.25
CA THR A 81 4.16 5.51 0.72
C THR A 81 3.25 4.36 1.08
N LEU A 82 2.18 4.61 1.82
CA LEU A 82 1.23 3.56 2.18
C LEU A 82 0.52 2.97 0.96
N LEU A 83 0.18 3.81 -0.02
CA LEU A 83 -0.42 3.35 -1.27
C LEU A 83 0.57 2.49 -2.09
N ALA A 84 1.83 2.90 -2.20
CA ALA A 84 2.86 2.12 -2.89
C ALA A 84 3.09 0.75 -2.24
N ILE A 85 3.14 0.70 -0.91
CA ILE A 85 3.23 -0.55 -0.15
C ILE A 85 1.94 -1.37 -0.32
N GLY A 86 0.77 -0.73 -0.31
CA GLY A 86 -0.53 -1.35 -0.57
C GLY A 86 -0.61 -2.03 -1.93
N LEU A 87 -0.11 -1.39 -3.00
CA LEU A 87 0.00 -1.99 -4.32
C LEU A 87 0.96 -3.19 -4.32
N THR A 88 2.04 -3.12 -3.55
CA THR A 88 2.95 -4.27 -3.38
C THR A 88 2.23 -5.44 -2.71
N ILE A 89 1.48 -5.19 -1.63
CA ILE A 89 0.65 -6.20 -0.96
C ILE A 89 -0.36 -6.81 -1.93
N LEU A 90 -1.04 -5.98 -2.73
CA LEU A 90 -2.00 -6.43 -3.73
C LEU A 90 -1.37 -7.41 -4.73
N ILE A 91 -0.18 -7.10 -5.24
CA ILE A 91 0.57 -7.98 -6.17
C ILE A 91 0.93 -9.30 -5.47
N LEU A 92 1.38 -9.24 -4.21
CA LEU A 92 1.78 -10.43 -3.45
C LEU A 92 0.59 -11.37 -3.14
N VAL A 93 -0.53 -10.81 -2.70
CA VAL A 93 -1.77 -11.56 -2.42
C VAL A 93 -2.39 -12.12 -3.69
N SER A 94 -2.15 -11.47 -4.84
CA SER A 94 -2.68 -11.85 -6.13
C SER A 94 -2.02 -13.09 -6.76
N ARG A 95 -1.03 -13.73 -6.14
CA ARG A 95 -0.36 -14.92 -6.72
C ARG A 95 -1.34 -16.10 -6.90
N PRO A 96 -1.23 -16.90 -7.98
CA PRO A 96 -0.31 -16.77 -9.11
C PRO A 96 -0.67 -15.57 -10.00
N LEU A 97 0.37 -14.85 -10.46
CA LEU A 97 0.22 -13.61 -11.24
C LEU A 97 -0.30 -13.93 -12.64
N LYS A 98 -1.58 -13.65 -12.86
CA LYS A 98 -2.19 -13.62 -14.20
C LYS A 98 -2.09 -12.20 -14.77
N PRO A 99 -1.98 -12.03 -16.09
CA PRO A 99 -1.83 -10.71 -16.71
C PRO A 99 -2.96 -9.73 -16.33
N TRP A 100 -4.19 -10.22 -16.16
CA TRP A 100 -5.31 -9.37 -15.72
C TRP A 100 -5.15 -8.84 -14.29
N LYS A 101 -4.51 -9.59 -13.37
CA LYS A 101 -4.25 -9.13 -12.00
C LYS A 101 -3.16 -8.06 -11.98
N LEU A 102 -2.17 -8.18 -12.87
CA LEU A 102 -1.17 -7.13 -13.07
C LEU A 102 -1.80 -5.89 -13.69
N GLY A 103 -2.70 -6.08 -14.67
CA GLY A 103 -3.51 -5.00 -15.24
C GLY A 103 -4.35 -4.29 -14.18
N LEU A 104 -4.96 -5.02 -13.25
CA LEU A 104 -5.69 -4.46 -12.11
C LEU A 104 -4.77 -3.64 -11.19
N ALA A 105 -3.62 -4.18 -10.77
CA ALA A 105 -2.66 -3.44 -9.94
C ALA A 105 -2.12 -2.19 -10.64
N ALA A 106 -1.81 -2.29 -11.94
CA ALA A 106 -1.41 -1.16 -12.76
C ALA A 106 -2.52 -0.12 -12.88
N ALA A 107 -3.78 -0.53 -13.05
CA ALA A 107 -4.94 0.36 -13.09
C ALA A 107 -5.14 1.11 -11.76
N MET A 108 -4.89 0.48 -10.62
CA MET A 108 -4.95 1.15 -9.31
C MET A 108 -3.84 2.18 -9.15
N GLY A 109 -2.61 1.83 -9.54
CA GLY A 109 -1.49 2.77 -9.57
C GLY A 109 -1.75 3.95 -10.52
N ALA A 110 -2.30 3.67 -11.70
CA ALA A 110 -2.70 4.69 -12.66
C ALA A 110 -3.82 5.59 -12.13
N SER A 111 -4.79 5.04 -11.40
CA SER A 111 -5.86 5.82 -10.76
C SER A 111 -5.30 6.80 -9.74
N TYR A 112 -4.31 6.38 -8.95
CA TYR A 112 -3.60 7.27 -8.05
C TYR A 112 -2.82 8.37 -8.78
N ALA A 113 -2.06 7.99 -9.83
CA ALA A 113 -1.33 8.95 -10.65
C ALA A 113 -2.28 9.99 -11.29
N LEU A 114 -3.45 9.55 -11.74
CA LEU A 114 -4.49 10.42 -12.29
C LEU A 114 -5.04 11.40 -11.24
N VAL A 115 -5.31 10.93 -10.02
CA VAL A 115 -5.72 11.81 -8.89
C VAL A 115 -4.65 12.85 -8.60
N MET A 116 -3.37 12.50 -8.66
CA MET A 116 -2.27 13.44 -8.45
C MET A 116 -2.10 14.42 -9.62
N ALA A 117 -2.37 14.00 -10.85
CA ALA A 117 -2.28 14.86 -12.04
C ALA A 117 -3.40 15.92 -12.07
N ILE A 118 -4.63 15.52 -11.72
CA ILE A 118 -5.81 16.40 -11.80
C ILE A 118 -5.84 17.37 -10.60
N PRO A 119 -5.92 18.70 -10.82
CA PRO A 119 -5.99 19.69 -9.73
C PRO A 119 -7.16 19.43 -8.75
N PHE A 120 -8.34 19.10 -9.29
CA PHE A 120 -9.51 18.75 -8.47
C PHE A 120 -9.24 17.56 -7.53
N GLY A 121 -8.57 16.51 -8.01
CA GLY A 121 -8.21 15.35 -7.19
C GLY A 121 -7.28 15.74 -6.04
N ARG A 122 -6.24 16.52 -6.33
CA ARG A 122 -5.31 17.03 -5.31
C ARG A 122 -6.00 17.89 -4.26
N THR A 123 -6.85 18.83 -4.67
CA THR A 123 -7.58 19.69 -3.72
C THR A 123 -8.60 18.89 -2.89
N TYR A 124 -9.35 17.98 -3.52
CA TYR A 124 -10.34 17.17 -2.82
C TYR A 124 -9.70 16.26 -1.76
N PHE A 125 -8.58 15.61 -2.10
CA PHE A 125 -7.85 14.71 -1.19
C PHE A 125 -6.81 15.42 -0.31
N GLU A 126 -6.63 16.73 -0.47
CA GLU A 126 -5.65 17.55 0.26
C GLU A 126 -4.24 16.95 0.11
N LEU A 127 -3.83 16.80 -1.14
CA LEU A 127 -2.53 16.26 -1.56
C LEU A 127 -1.63 17.39 -2.04
N ASP A 128 -0.81 17.90 -1.14
CA ASP A 128 0.23 18.88 -1.48
C ASP A 128 1.45 18.18 -2.05
N LEU A 129 1.93 18.68 -3.20
CA LEU A 129 3.09 18.15 -3.90
C LEU A 129 4.32 18.25 -2.98
N PRO A 130 4.93 17.11 -2.60
CA PRO A 130 6.08 17.15 -1.72
C PRO A 130 7.26 17.90 -2.37
N THR A 131 8.10 18.53 -1.54
CA THR A 131 9.42 19.01 -1.96
C THR A 131 10.30 17.88 -2.52
N ALA A 132 11.34 18.23 -3.26
CA ALA A 132 12.26 17.25 -3.85
C ALA A 132 12.85 16.28 -2.78
N THR A 133 13.20 16.80 -1.61
CA THR A 133 13.70 16.01 -0.47
C THR A 133 12.66 15.00 0.02
N ALA A 134 11.40 15.41 0.15
CA ALA A 134 10.33 14.52 0.58
C ALA A 134 10.03 13.43 -0.46
N TRP A 135 10.17 13.72 -1.76
CA TRP A 135 10.06 12.70 -2.82
C TRP A 135 11.11 11.60 -2.73
N TYR A 136 12.37 11.95 -2.45
CA TYR A 136 13.40 10.94 -2.21
C TYR A 136 13.09 10.08 -0.98
N GLY A 137 12.57 10.70 0.08
CA GLY A 137 12.08 10.00 1.26
C GLY A 137 10.96 9.01 0.93
N VAL A 138 9.95 9.45 0.16
CA VAL A 138 8.85 8.59 -0.31
C VAL A 138 9.36 7.42 -1.14
N ALA A 139 10.27 7.66 -2.09
CA ALA A 139 10.84 6.63 -2.94
C ALA A 139 11.61 5.58 -2.13
N ALA A 140 12.49 6.05 -1.22
CA ALA A 140 13.27 5.18 -0.34
C ALA A 140 12.38 4.38 0.61
N ALA A 141 11.42 5.03 1.28
CA ALA A 141 10.50 4.38 2.20
C ALA A 141 9.60 3.38 1.48
N SER A 142 9.07 3.73 0.30
CA SER A 142 8.27 2.80 -0.52
C SER A 142 9.08 1.58 -0.90
N PHE A 143 10.33 1.75 -1.34
CA PHE A 143 11.22 0.64 -1.67
C PHE A 143 11.52 -0.25 -0.46
N ILE A 144 11.88 0.34 0.69
CA ILE A 144 12.14 -0.38 1.95
C ILE A 144 10.89 -1.13 2.41
N GLY A 145 9.72 -0.47 2.37
CA GLY A 145 8.44 -1.07 2.74
C GLY A 145 8.06 -2.22 1.80
N SER A 146 8.22 -2.05 0.49
CA SER A 146 7.98 -3.13 -0.49
C SER A 146 8.89 -4.33 -0.26
N ILE A 147 10.19 -4.11 0.01
CA ILE A 147 11.13 -5.20 0.34
C ILE A 147 10.74 -5.86 1.66
N GLY A 148 10.41 -5.07 2.70
CA GLY A 148 10.03 -5.58 4.01
C GLY A 148 8.77 -6.44 3.94
N VAL A 149 7.74 -5.99 3.22
CA VAL A 149 6.52 -6.75 2.98
C VAL A 149 6.81 -8.01 2.14
N TRP A 150 7.65 -7.91 1.11
CA TRP A 150 8.05 -9.07 0.32
C TRP A 150 8.81 -10.10 1.17
N ALA A 151 9.72 -9.67 2.04
CA ALA A 151 10.44 -10.55 2.96
C ALA A 151 9.47 -11.19 3.97
N ALA A 152 8.56 -10.41 4.55
CA ALA A 152 7.50 -10.92 5.41
C ALA A 152 6.62 -11.95 4.67
N SER A 153 6.30 -11.70 3.40
CA SER A 153 5.53 -12.64 2.58
C SER A 153 6.25 -13.97 2.35
N ARG A 154 7.59 -13.97 2.31
CA ARG A 154 8.38 -15.19 2.17
C ARG A 154 8.56 -15.96 3.47
N LEU A 155 8.67 -15.25 4.60
CA LEU A 155 8.86 -15.87 5.91
C LEU A 155 7.54 -16.40 6.50
N PHE A 156 6.43 -15.69 6.28
CA PHE A 156 5.13 -16.00 6.89
C PHE A 156 4.06 -16.43 5.88
N GLY A 157 4.38 -16.45 4.58
CA GLY A 157 3.43 -16.84 3.54
C GLY A 157 3.24 -18.35 3.42
N PRO A 158 2.22 -18.80 2.66
CA PRO A 158 1.88 -20.22 2.51
C PRO A 158 3.00 -21.10 1.95
N GLU A 159 3.97 -20.50 1.23
CA GLU A 159 5.15 -21.19 0.68
C GLU A 159 6.14 -21.65 1.77
N ALA A 160 6.18 -20.98 2.93
CA ALA A 160 7.09 -21.33 4.04
C ALA A 160 6.68 -22.64 4.74
N THR A 161 5.38 -22.95 4.78
CA THR A 161 4.86 -24.17 5.40
C THR A 161 5.13 -25.44 4.59
N ASN A 162 5.55 -25.33 3.32
CA ASN A 162 5.88 -26.48 2.48
C ASN A 162 7.38 -26.85 2.54
N ARG A 163 8.14 -26.24 3.46
CA ARG A 163 9.57 -26.47 3.69
C ARG A 163 9.89 -27.03 5.09
N ALA A 164 8.87 -27.39 5.87
CA ALA A 164 8.99 -28.06 7.16
C ALA A 164 8.32 -29.44 7.06
#